data_AF-Z9JN40-F1
#
_entry.id   AF-Z9JN40-F1
#
_cell.length_a   1.000
_cell.length_b   1.000
_cell.length_c   1.000
_cell.angle_alpha   90.00
_cell.angle_beta   90.00
_cell.angle_gamma   90.00
#
_symmetry.space_group_name_H-M   'P 1'
#
loop_
_entity.id
_entity.type
_entity.pdbx_description
1 polymer ?
#
loop_
_entity_poly.entity_id
_entity_poly.type
_entity_poly.pdbx_seq_one_letter_code
_entity_poly.pdbx_strand_id
1 'polypeptide(L)'
;MSQRALLAVVFALVGIVLLGIALWLRSGSPAPLRFWMSPFHEDWMAERLVLLGLPTAGGLLLCCAAIAAPLETPLLRLLGVALLLVLAVPMLYFLAAFLPLPAFLYPRWARQVQAGRAQAMRAFGGQRGR
;
A
#
# COMPACT_ATOMS: atom_id res chain seq x y z
N MET A 1 -30.90 12.04 0.35
CA MET A 1 -29.91 10.97 0.61
C MET A 1 -29.54 11.04 2.09
N SER A 2 -29.57 9.94 2.86
CA SER A 2 -29.25 9.99 4.29
C SER A 2 -27.74 10.24 4.50
N GLN A 3 -27.36 10.93 5.58
CA GLN A 3 -25.95 11.25 5.90
C GLN A 3 -25.05 10.00 5.86
N ARG A 4 -25.56 8.86 6.34
CA ARG A 4 -24.85 7.57 6.30
C ARG A 4 -24.61 7.06 4.89
N ALA A 5 -25.59 7.19 4.00
CA ALA A 5 -25.45 6.81 2.60
C ALA A 5 -24.42 7.70 1.88
N LEU A 6 -24.39 9.01 2.17
CA LEU A 6 -23.39 9.92 1.61
C LEU A 6 -21.97 9.52 2.05
N LEU A 7 -21.77 9.27 3.35
CA LEU A 7 -20.48 8.82 3.87
C LEU A 7 -20.04 7.49 3.24
N ALA A 8 -20.95 6.54 3.09
CA ALA A 8 -20.66 5.25 2.46
C ALA A 8 -20.16 5.43 1.02
N VAL A 9 -20.81 6.29 0.23
CA VAL A 9 -20.40 6.58 -1.15
C VAL A 9 -19.04 7.28 -1.20
N VAL A 10 -18.82 8.29 -0.35
CA VAL A 10 -17.54 9.00 -0.29
C VAL A 10 -16.41 8.04 0.07
N PHE A 11 -16.58 7.22 1.11
CA PHE A 11 -15.58 6.22 1.50
C PHE A 11 -15.35 5.18 0.41
N ALA A 12 -16.39 4.71 -0.26
CA ALA A 12 -16.26 3.78 -1.37
C ALA A 12 -15.44 4.37 -2.52
N LEU A 13 -15.77 5.59 -2.94
CA LEU A 13 -15.09 6.27 -4.05
C LEU A 13 -13.61 6.53 -3.72
N VAL A 14 -13.32 7.10 -2.54
CA VAL A 14 -11.93 7.36 -2.14
C VAL A 14 -11.17 6.04 -2.00
N GLY A 15 -11.79 5.01 -1.42
CA GLY A 15 -11.19 3.67 -1.30
C GLY A 15 -10.80 3.07 -2.65
N ILE A 16 -11.72 3.09 -3.63
CA ILE A 16 -11.47 2.61 -5.00
C ILE A 16 -10.34 3.41 -5.65
N VAL A 17 -10.33 4.74 -5.51
CA VAL A 17 -9.29 5.59 -6.08
C VAL A 17 -7.91 5.23 -5.50
N LEU A 18 -7.79 5.07 -4.18
CA LEU A 18 -6.50 4.70 -3.56
C LEU A 18 -6.02 3.31 -4.02
N LEU A 19 -6.91 2.33 -4.12
CA LEU A 19 -6.58 1.01 -4.66
C LEU A 19 -6.15 1.07 -6.12
N GLY A 20 -6.87 1.85 -6.94
CA GLY A 20 -6.54 2.08 -8.34
C GLY A 20 -5.17 2.71 -8.50
N ILE A 21 -4.87 3.76 -7.74
CA ILE A 21 -3.54 4.41 -7.71
C ILE A 21 -2.47 3.41 -7.28
N ALA A 22 -2.71 2.63 -6.21
CA ALA A 22 -1.75 1.64 -5.73
C ALA A 22 -1.43 0.58 -6.81
N LEU A 23 -2.44 0.04 -7.47
CA LEU A 23 -2.26 -0.91 -8.56
C LEU A 23 -1.54 -0.29 -9.75
N TRP A 24 -1.88 0.96 -10.08
CA TRP A 24 -1.25 1.69 -11.18
C TRP A 24 0.24 1.93 -10.91
N LEU A 25 0.60 2.40 -9.72
CA LEU A 25 2.00 2.59 -9.32
C LEU A 25 2.79 1.28 -9.27
N ARG A 26 2.14 0.19 -8.86
CA ARG A 26 2.74 -1.16 -8.85
C ARG A 26 2.93 -1.75 -10.25
N SER A 27 2.18 -1.29 -11.26
CA SER A 27 2.38 -1.74 -12.64
C SER A 27 3.76 -1.35 -13.17
N GLY A 28 4.27 -0.18 -12.74
CA GLY A 28 5.56 0.34 -13.15
C GLY A 28 5.63 0.72 -14.63
N SER A 29 4.50 0.92 -15.31
CA SER A 29 4.46 1.40 -16.70
C SER A 29 3.37 2.45 -16.88
N PRO A 30 3.71 3.67 -17.37
CA PRO A 30 5.00 4.10 -17.95
C PRO A 30 6.08 4.43 -16.90
N ALA A 31 7.30 4.75 -17.37
CA ALA A 31 8.48 5.05 -16.54
C ALA A 31 8.24 6.05 -15.38
N PRO A 32 7.43 7.12 -15.52
CA PRO A 32 7.12 8.04 -14.41
C PRO A 32 6.51 7.34 -13.19
N LEU A 33 5.76 6.24 -13.37
CA LEU A 33 5.16 5.52 -12.25
C LEU A 33 6.16 4.78 -11.36
N ARG A 34 7.42 4.70 -11.79
CA ARG A 34 8.51 4.12 -11.01
C ARG A 34 9.18 5.14 -10.09
N PHE A 35 8.67 6.37 -9.99
CA PHE A 35 9.28 7.43 -9.18
C PHE A 35 9.54 7.01 -7.72
N TRP A 36 8.64 6.20 -7.16
CA TRP A 36 8.74 5.67 -5.80
C TRP A 36 9.87 4.64 -5.64
N MET A 37 10.52 4.22 -6.73
CA MET A 37 11.57 3.21 -6.80
C MET A 37 12.74 3.74 -7.65
N SER A 38 13.60 4.57 -7.05
CA SER A 38 14.79 5.14 -7.71
C SER A 38 15.99 4.20 -7.71
N PRO A 39 16.66 3.89 -8.82
CA PRO A 39 17.87 3.04 -8.79
C PRO A 39 19.04 3.67 -8.02
N PHE A 40 19.02 4.99 -7.78
CA PHE A 40 20.13 5.74 -7.20
C PHE A 40 19.98 6.05 -5.71
N HIS A 41 18.76 6.07 -5.18
CA HIS A 41 18.51 6.29 -3.75
C HIS A 41 17.36 5.42 -3.25
N GLU A 42 17.38 5.12 -1.96
CA GLU A 42 16.27 4.46 -1.28
C GLU A 42 15.32 5.51 -0.72
N ASP A 43 14.04 5.44 -1.10
CA ASP A 43 12.97 6.24 -0.51
C ASP A 43 12.02 5.29 0.22
N TRP A 44 12.39 4.96 1.46
CA TRP A 44 11.71 3.97 2.28
C TRP A 44 10.23 4.35 2.50
N MET A 45 9.90 5.65 2.57
CA MET A 45 8.54 6.12 2.81
C MET A 45 7.68 5.95 1.56
N ALA A 46 8.19 6.36 0.39
CA ALA A 46 7.47 6.17 -0.87
C ALA A 46 7.23 4.68 -1.16
N GLU A 47 8.22 3.83 -0.91
CA GLU A 47 8.10 2.38 -1.05
C GLU A 47 7.00 1.82 -0.13
N ARG A 48 7.00 2.19 1.16
CA ARG A 48 5.96 1.78 2.10
C ARG A 48 4.57 2.29 1.73
N LEU A 49 4.48 3.53 1.24
CA LEU A 49 3.21 4.13 0.86
C LEU A 49 2.57 3.37 -0.30
N VAL A 50 3.35 3.02 -1.34
CA VAL A 50 2.85 2.30 -2.52
C VAL A 50 2.58 0.81 -2.22
N LEU A 51 3.41 0.20 -1.38
CA LEU A 51 3.33 -1.24 -1.10
C LEU A 51 2.36 -1.59 0.03
N LEU A 52 2.12 -0.70 0.99
CA LEU A 52 1.24 -0.98 2.13
C LEU A 52 0.24 0.14 2.39
N GLY A 53 0.69 1.39 2.41
CA GLY A 53 -0.14 2.53 2.82
C GLY A 53 -1.41 2.69 1.97
N LEU A 54 -1.27 2.96 0.66
CA LEU A 54 -2.39 3.15 -0.26
C LEU A 54 -3.33 1.94 -0.34
N PRO A 55 -2.83 0.69 -0.50
CA PRO A 55 -3.70 -0.49 -0.49
C PRO A 55 -4.50 -0.64 0.81
N THR A 56 -3.84 -0.45 1.95
CA THR A 56 -4.45 -0.67 3.26
C THR A 56 -5.46 0.43 3.57
N ALA A 57 -5.11 1.69 3.35
CA ALA A 57 -6.02 2.82 3.49
C ALA A 57 -7.24 2.67 2.56
N GLY A 58 -7.02 2.27 1.31
CA GLY A 58 -8.09 1.98 0.36
C GLY A 58 -9.03 0.88 0.87
N GLY A 59 -8.49 -0.25 1.33
CA GLY A 59 -9.27 -1.35 1.91
C GLY A 59 -10.04 -0.95 3.17
N LEU A 60 -9.42 -0.18 4.07
CA LEU A 60 -10.08 0.32 5.29
C LEU A 60 -11.26 1.22 4.95
N LEU A 61 -11.12 2.12 3.97
CA LEU A 61 -12.21 2.97 3.51
C LEU A 61 -13.36 2.15 2.90
N LEU A 62 -13.06 1.08 2.15
CA LEU A 62 -14.10 0.18 1.65
C LEU A 62 -14.82 -0.56 2.79
N CYS A 63 -14.11 -0.97 3.85
CA CYS A 63 -14.74 -1.55 5.04
C CYS A 63 -15.66 -0.54 5.73
N CYS A 64 -15.20 0.69 5.93
CA CYS A 64 -16.02 1.78 6.47
C CYS A 64 -17.24 2.06 5.61
N ALA A 65 -17.11 2.03 4.29
CA ALA A 65 -18.22 2.18 3.35
C ALA A 65 -19.26 1.07 3.53
N ALA A 66 -18.82 -0.19 3.60
CA ALA A 66 -19.70 -1.34 3.79
C ALA A 66 -20.44 -1.30 5.14
N ILE A 67 -19.78 -0.84 6.20
CA ILE A 67 -20.38 -0.69 7.54
C ILE A 67 -21.40 0.47 7.56
N ALA A 68 -21.08 1.59 6.92
CA ALA A 68 -21.93 2.78 6.88
C ALA A 68 -23.11 2.66 5.90
N ALA A 69 -23.02 1.74 4.93
CA ALA A 69 -24.06 1.51 3.96
C ALA A 69 -25.39 1.14 4.64
N PRO A 70 -26.53 1.68 4.18
CA PRO A 70 -27.85 1.40 4.75
C PRO A 70 -28.37 0.02 4.29
N LEU A 71 -27.54 -1.02 4.43
CA LEU A 71 -27.87 -2.39 4.09
C LEU A 71 -28.48 -3.07 5.33
N GLU A 72 -29.54 -3.86 5.12
CA GLU A 72 -30.23 -4.61 6.18
C GLU A 72 -29.51 -5.92 6.54
N THR A 73 -28.35 -6.20 5.95
CA THR A 73 -27.61 -7.45 6.17
C THR A 73 -26.59 -7.32 7.32
N PRO A 74 -26.89 -7.83 8.53
CA PRO A 74 -25.97 -7.76 9.66
C PRO A 74 -24.66 -8.52 9.39
N LEU A 75 -24.72 -9.57 8.56
CA LEU A 75 -23.56 -10.35 8.15
C LEU A 75 -22.52 -9.49 7.40
N LEU A 76 -22.95 -8.58 6.52
CA LEU A 76 -22.03 -7.73 5.78
C LEU A 76 -21.33 -6.71 6.69
N ARG A 77 -22.03 -6.20 7.71
CA ARG A 77 -21.43 -5.33 8.72
C ARG A 77 -20.40 -6.06 9.57
N LEU A 78 -20.72 -7.29 10.00
CA LEU A 78 -19.79 -8.16 10.73
C LEU A 78 -18.53 -8.46 9.90
N LEU A 79 -18.70 -8.80 8.62
CA LEU A 79 -17.58 -9.01 7.69
C LEU A 79 -16.75 -7.74 7.51
N GLY A 80 -17.39 -6.58 7.39
CA GLY A 80 -16.72 -5.29 7.30
C GLY A 80 -15.87 -4.99 8.53
N VAL A 81 -16.39 -5.23 9.74
CA VAL A 81 -15.65 -5.05 11.01
C VAL A 81 -14.49 -6.04 11.11
N ALA A 82 -14.72 -7.31 10.79
CA ALA A 82 -13.67 -8.33 10.82
C ALA A 82 -12.53 -7.98 9.85
N LEU A 83 -12.87 -7.56 8.62
CA LEU A 83 -11.88 -7.17 7.62
C LEU A 83 -11.13 -5.90 8.02
N LEU A 84 -11.80 -4.96 8.68
CA LEU A 84 -11.17 -3.76 9.24
C LEU A 84 -10.09 -4.12 10.28
N LEU A 85 -10.37 -5.07 11.18
CA LEU A 85 -9.39 -5.57 12.15
C LEU A 85 -8.21 -6.27 11.46
N VAL A 86 -8.47 -7.06 10.42
CA VAL A 86 -7.40 -7.69 9.63
C VAL A 86 -6.53 -6.65 8.94
N LEU A 87 -7.13 -5.60 8.37
CA LEU A 87 -6.43 -4.50 7.71
C LEU A 87 -5.74 -3.53 8.68
N ALA A 88 -6.07 -3.56 9.98
CA ALA A 88 -5.33 -2.81 10.98
C ALA A 88 -3.88 -3.32 11.10
N VAL A 89 -3.63 -4.63 10.90
CA VAL A 89 -2.30 -5.24 10.97
C VAL A 89 -1.31 -4.64 9.95
N PRO A 90 -1.60 -4.62 8.63
CA PRO A 90 -0.70 -3.97 7.66
C PRO A 90 -0.58 -2.46 7.88
N MET A 91 -1.58 -1.80 8.46
CA MET A 91 -1.49 -0.38 8.81
C MET A 91 -0.53 -0.14 9.98
N LEU A 92 -0.58 -0.97 11.02
CA LEU A 92 0.39 -0.96 12.10
C LEU A 92 1.80 -1.28 11.59
N TYR A 93 1.92 -2.24 10.67
CA TYR A 93 3.20 -2.53 10.00
C TYR A 93 3.73 -1.33 9.23
N PHE A 94 2.87 -0.61 8.50
CA PHE A 94 3.22 0.62 7.79
C PHE A 94 3.78 1.69 8.74
N LEU A 95 3.19 1.85 9.93
CA LEU A 95 3.64 2.78 10.97
C LEU A 95 4.96 2.34 11.64
N ALA A 96 5.23 1.03 11.69
CA ALA A 96 6.48 0.47 12.21
C ALA A 96 7.63 0.65 11.22
N ALA A 97 8.11 1.89 11.06
CA ALA A 97 9.11 2.30 10.07
C ALA A 97 10.43 1.50 10.12
N PHE A 98 10.78 0.96 11.29
CA PHE A 98 12.05 0.24 11.51
C PHE A 98 12.10 -1.17 10.89
N LEU A 99 10.97 -1.79 10.56
CA LEU A 99 11.00 -3.12 9.96
C LEU A 99 11.30 -3.05 8.44
N PRO A 100 12.15 -3.93 7.89
CA PRO A 100 12.34 -3.98 6.45
C PRO A 100 11.06 -4.46 5.76
N LEU A 101 10.75 -3.94 4.58
CA LEU A 101 9.60 -4.43 3.79
C LEU A 101 9.90 -5.83 3.25
N PRO A 102 8.98 -6.81 3.40
CA PRO A 102 9.21 -8.14 2.88
C PRO A 102 9.18 -8.17 1.35
N ALA A 103 10.15 -8.87 0.75
CA ALA A 103 10.39 -8.89 -0.69
C ALA A 103 9.20 -9.36 -1.54
N PHE A 104 8.28 -10.15 -0.98
CA PHE A 104 7.09 -10.63 -1.70
C PHE A 104 6.09 -9.50 -2.02
N LEU A 105 6.10 -8.39 -1.27
CA LEU A 105 5.23 -7.24 -1.54
C LEU A 105 5.63 -6.51 -2.81
N TYR A 106 6.91 -6.56 -3.16
CA TYR A 106 7.44 -5.86 -4.32
C TYR A 106 7.02 -6.54 -5.63
N PRO A 107 6.53 -5.79 -6.64
CA PRO A 107 6.32 -6.33 -7.97
C PRO A 107 7.65 -6.79 -8.61
N ARG A 108 7.57 -7.67 -9.62
CA ARG A 108 8.75 -8.29 -10.25
C ARG A 108 9.82 -7.29 -10.69
N TRP A 109 9.40 -6.17 -11.31
CA TRP A 109 10.30 -5.13 -11.77
C TRP A 109 10.99 -4.40 -10.61
N ALA A 110 10.28 -4.14 -9.51
CA ALA A 110 10.81 -3.43 -8.35
C ALA A 110 11.85 -4.27 -7.60
N ARG A 111 11.65 -5.60 -7.56
CA ARG A 111 12.65 -6.53 -7.01
C ARG A 111 13.99 -6.48 -7.76
N GLN A 112 13.96 -6.28 -9.09
CA GLN A 112 15.18 -6.16 -9.89
C GLN A 112 15.95 -4.88 -9.53
N VAL A 113 15.24 -3.76 -9.34
CA VAL A 113 15.85 -2.50 -8.90
C VAL A 113 16.47 -2.63 -7.52
N GLN A 114 15.74 -3.24 -6.58
CA GLN A 114 16.23 -3.51 -5.22
C GLN A 114 17.48 -4.40 -5.21
N ALA A 115 17.50 -5.45 -6.04
CA ALA A 115 18.67 -6.31 -6.19
C ALA A 115 19.87 -5.55 -6.77
N GLY A 116 19.64 -4.67 -7.76
CA GLY A 116 20.67 -3.80 -8.33
C GLY A 116 21.28 -2.86 -7.28
N ARG A 117 20.44 -2.21 -6.45
CA ARG A 117 20.92 -1.37 -5.34
C ARG A 117 21.77 -2.16 -4.34
N ALA A 118 21.33 -3.35 -3.95
CA ALA A 118 22.06 -4.21 -3.03
C ALA A 118 23.43 -4.63 -3.60
N GLN A 119 23.51 -4.91 -4.90
CA GLN A 119 24.78 -5.21 -5.56
C GLN A 119 25.71 -3.98 -5.61
N ALA A 120 25.19 -2.81 -5.97
CA ALA A 120 25.95 -1.57 -6.00
C ALA A 120 26.52 -1.23 -4.61
N MET A 121 25.71 -1.30 -3.55
CA MET A 121 26.15 -1.06 -2.17
C MET A 121 27.27 -2.03 -1.74
N ARG A 122 27.18 -3.32 -2.10
CA ARG A 122 28.24 -4.30 -1.82
C ARG A 122 29.54 -3.97 -2.56
N ALA A 123 29.44 -3.55 -3.83
CA ALA A 123 30.61 -3.16 -4.62
C ALA A 123 31.32 -1.93 -4.05
N PHE A 124 30.57 -0.90 -3.64
CA PHE A 124 31.12 0.30 -3.01
C PHE A 124 31.68 0.02 -1.59
N GLY A 125 31.02 -0.84 -0.80
CA GLY A 125 31.50 -1.25 0.52
C GLY A 125 32.80 -2.06 0.47
N GLY A 126 32.99 -2.87 -0.58
CA GLY A 126 34.19 -3.68 -0.79
C GLY A 126 35.44 -2.89 -1.20
N GLN A 127 35.30 -1.66 -1.72
CA GLN A 127 36.43 -0.82 -2.10
C GLN A 127 37.02 0.02 -0.96
N ARG A 128 36.31 0.21 0.16
CA ARG A 128 36.83 0.95 1.34
C ARG A 128 37.63 0.08 2.32
N GLY A 129 37.74 -1.23 2.08
CA GLY A 129 38.42 -2.20 2.95
C GLY A 129 39.72 -2.77 2.39
N ARG A 130 40.33 -2.13 1.38
CA ARG A 130 41.66 -2.43 0.86
C ARG A 130 42.50 -1.17 0.87
#